data_AF-A0A1J5R1R9-F1
#
_entry.id   AF-A0A1J5R1R9-F1
#
_cell.length_a   1.000
_cell.length_b   1.000
_cell.length_c   1.000
_cell.angle_alpha   90.00
_cell.angle_beta   90.00
_cell.angle_gamma   90.00
#
_symmetry.space_group_name_H-M   'P 1'
#
loop_
_entity.id
_entity.type
_entity.pdbx_description
1 polymer ?
#
loop_
_entity_poly.entity_id
_entity_poly.type
_entity_poly.pdbx_seq_one_letter_code
_entity_poly.pdbx_strand_id
1 'polypeptide(L)'
;MGSSGQNLVAAVLYLALFGTPLVIGFGFYALGLSARLGSVRNAMLIALVTLILAASPLVLGPSLRQSGVGKMFDAVNPFSAALNAFDSIVIDSDPFSMQITRLGVVMIWLAATAAFARVSAKQLQE
;
A
#
# COMPACT_ATOMS: atom_id res chain seq x y z
N MET A 1 9.66 -24.87 -9.92
CA MET A 1 10.71 -23.95 -10.39
C MET A 1 10.80 -22.83 -9.37
N GLY A 2 12.01 -22.53 -8.89
CA GLY A 2 12.26 -21.82 -7.62
C GLY A 2 13.10 -22.67 -6.67
N SER A 3 14.27 -23.17 -7.11
CA SER A 3 15.11 -24.09 -6.34
C SER A 3 16.35 -23.45 -5.71
N SER A 4 16.50 -22.14 -5.76
CA SER A 4 17.64 -21.44 -5.15
C SER A 4 17.14 -20.07 -4.73
N GLY A 5 17.48 -19.60 -3.52
CA GLY A 5 17.14 -18.26 -3.00
C GLY A 5 17.74 -17.07 -3.77
N GLN A 6 17.91 -17.23 -5.08
CA GLN A 6 18.49 -16.29 -6.05
C GLN A 6 17.72 -14.97 -6.13
N ASN A 7 16.42 -14.98 -5.83
CA ASN A 7 15.60 -13.78 -5.80
C ASN A 7 15.32 -13.25 -4.39
N LEU A 8 15.89 -13.84 -3.33
CA LEU A 8 15.57 -13.42 -1.96
C LEU A 8 16.03 -11.99 -1.68
N VAL A 9 17.24 -11.63 -2.13
CA VAL A 9 17.78 -10.27 -2.00
C VAL A 9 16.94 -9.28 -2.80
N ALA A 10 16.55 -9.64 -4.03
CA ALA A 10 15.66 -8.82 -4.84
C ALA A 10 14.30 -8.64 -4.16
N ALA A 11 13.70 -9.71 -3.64
CA ALA A 11 12.43 -9.67 -2.92
C ALA A 11 12.49 -8.74 -1.69
N VAL A 12 13.59 -8.77 -0.92
CA VAL A 12 13.81 -7.85 0.21
C VAL A 12 13.92 -6.40 -0.28
N LEU A 13 14.64 -6.13 -1.37
CA LEU A 13 14.75 -4.79 -1.94
C LEU A 13 13.40 -4.26 -2.43
N TYR A 14 12.58 -5.11 -3.06
CA TYR A 14 11.22 -4.74 -3.47
C TYR A 14 10.30 -4.53 -2.28
N LEU A 15 10.40 -5.35 -1.24
CA LEU A 15 9.65 -5.15 0.00
C LEU A 15 10.02 -3.81 0.64
N ALA A 16 11.29 -3.42 0.65
CA ALA A 16 11.70 -2.10 1.13
C ALA A 16 11.18 -0.99 0.20
N LEU A 17 11.35 -1.13 -1.11
CA LEU A 17 11.00 -0.10 -2.09
C LEU A 17 9.49 0.17 -2.16
N PHE A 18 8.65 -0.85 -2.03
CA PHE A 18 7.19 -0.73 -2.08
C PHE A 18 6.56 -0.68 -0.69
N GLY A 19 7.06 -1.46 0.26
CA GLY A 19 6.50 -1.57 1.61
C GLY A 19 6.78 -0.33 2.46
N THR A 20 7.97 0.27 2.37
CA THR A 20 8.28 1.49 3.13
C THR A 20 7.35 2.65 2.79
N PRO A 21 7.19 3.07 1.51
CA PRO A 21 6.26 4.15 1.19
C PRO A 21 4.80 3.80 1.50
N LEU A 22 4.41 2.53 1.38
CA LEU A 22 3.08 2.07 1.77
C LEU A 22 2.81 2.30 3.27
N VAL A 23 3.69 1.81 4.14
CA VAL A 23 3.57 1.92 5.60
C VAL A 23 3.63 3.38 6.04
N ILE A 24 4.57 4.16 5.49
CA ILE A 24 4.66 5.60 5.78
C ILE A 24 3.38 6.32 5.35
N GLY A 25 2.78 5.94 4.21
CA GLY A 25 1.52 6.52 3.76
C GLY A 25 0.36 6.28 4.74
N PHE A 26 0.24 5.07 5.29
CA PHE A 26 -0.74 4.80 6.36
C PHE A 26 -0.43 5.57 7.65
N GLY A 27 0.85 5.78 7.97
CA GLY A 27 1.27 6.67 9.06
C GLY A 27 0.80 8.11 8.85
N PHE A 28 1.02 8.68 7.66
CA PHE A 28 0.52 10.02 7.34
C PHE A 28 -1.01 10.10 7.33
N TYR A 29 -1.69 9.05 6.86
CA TYR A 29 -3.14 8.97 6.93
C TYR A 29 -3.65 9.05 8.38
N ALA A 30 -3.07 8.26 9.29
CA ALA A 30 -3.40 8.29 10.71
C ALA A 30 -3.11 9.66 11.35
N LEU A 31 -1.98 10.28 11.01
CA LEU A 31 -1.64 11.63 11.47
C LEU A 31 -2.66 12.66 11.00
N GLY A 32 -3.00 12.68 9.70
CA GLY A 32 -4.00 13.60 9.16
C GLY A 32 -5.39 13.41 9.77
N LEU A 33 -5.79 12.16 10.05
CA LEU A 33 -7.03 11.86 10.76
C LEU A 33 -6.99 12.35 12.20
N SER A 34 -5.88 12.17 12.90
CA SER A 34 -5.74 12.58 14.30
C SER A 34 -5.91 14.09 14.47
N ALA A 35 -5.35 14.88 13.53
CA ALA A 35 -5.50 16.33 13.50
C ALA A 35 -6.95 16.77 13.24
N ARG A 36 -7.68 16.09 12.36
CA ARG A 36 -9.10 16.43 12.06
C ARG A 36 -10.09 15.98 13.11
N LEU A 37 -9.86 14.82 13.72
CA LEU A 37 -10.78 14.22 14.69
C LEU A 37 -10.51 14.70 16.13
N GLY A 38 -9.38 15.37 16.37
CA GLY A 38 -8.94 15.74 17.72
C GLY A 38 -8.69 14.54 18.65
N SER A 39 -8.62 13.33 18.11
CA SER A 39 -8.49 12.07 18.87
C SER A 39 -7.57 11.09 18.17
N VAL A 40 -6.41 10.86 18.78
CA VAL A 40 -5.40 9.91 18.29
C VAL A 40 -5.95 8.47 18.29
N ARG A 41 -6.70 8.09 19.33
CA ARG A 41 -7.27 6.74 19.44
C ARG A 41 -8.21 6.43 18.28
N ASN A 42 -9.13 7.34 17.99
CA ASN A 42 -10.11 7.14 16.91
C ASN A 42 -9.41 7.13 15.54
N ALA A 43 -8.44 8.02 15.32
CA ALA A 43 -7.64 8.04 14.11
C ALA A 43 -6.86 6.74 13.88
N MET A 44 -6.24 6.19 14.92
CA MET A 44 -5.52 4.92 14.85
C MET A 44 -6.45 3.73 14.54
N LEU A 45 -7.64 3.67 15.16
CA LEU A 45 -8.61 2.62 14.88
C LEU A 45 -9.13 2.70 13.43
N ILE A 46 -9.44 3.91 12.95
CA ILE A 46 -9.89 4.09 11.56
C ILE A 46 -8.77 3.71 10.59
N ALA A 47 -7.54 4.19 10.80
CA ALA A 47 -6.40 3.85 9.96
C ALA A 47 -6.11 2.35 9.95
N LEU A 48 -6.23 1.67 11.09
CA LEU A 48 -6.10 0.22 11.20
C LEU A 48 -7.18 -0.51 10.40
N VAL A 49 -8.44 -0.09 10.53
CA VAL A 49 -9.55 -0.66 9.74
C VAL A 49 -9.29 -0.44 8.24
N THR A 50 -8.87 0.74 7.83
CA THR A 50 -8.53 1.03 6.43
C THR A 50 -7.38 0.14 5.94
N LEU A 51 -6.34 -0.08 6.76
CA LEU A 51 -5.24 -0.98 6.44
C LEU A 51 -5.72 -2.43 6.26
N ILE A 52 -6.57 -2.93 7.16
CA ILE A 52 -7.14 -4.28 7.07
C ILE A 52 -7.98 -4.44 5.80
N LEU A 53 -8.80 -3.43 5.47
CA LEU A 53 -9.59 -3.43 4.24
C LEU A 53 -8.70 -3.37 2.98
N ALA A 54 -7.63 -2.58 3.01
CA ALA A 54 -6.63 -2.55 1.95
C ALA A 54 -5.88 -3.89 1.82
N ALA A 55 -5.71 -4.63 2.92
CA ALA A 55 -5.13 -5.97 2.92
C ALA A 55 -6.09 -7.08 2.43
N SER A 56 -7.30 -6.73 1.98
CA SER A 56 -8.26 -7.68 1.39
C SER A 56 -7.72 -8.59 0.27
N PRO A 57 -6.70 -8.24 -0.54
CA PRO A 57 -6.07 -9.17 -1.48
C PRO A 57 -5.54 -10.47 -0.87
N LEU A 58 -5.20 -10.45 0.43
CA LEU A 58 -4.75 -11.63 1.19
C LEU A 58 -5.90 -12.54 1.61
N VAL A 59 -7.13 -12.01 1.64
CA VAL A 59 -8.34 -12.70 2.12
C VAL A 59 -9.23 -13.11 0.95
N LEU A 60 -9.26 -12.31 -0.12
CA LEU A 60 -10.07 -12.57 -1.30
C LEU A 60 -9.46 -13.68 -2.16
N GLY A 61 -10.22 -14.75 -2.37
CA GLY A 61 -9.82 -15.83 -3.26
C GLY A 61 -9.70 -15.40 -4.73
N PRO A 62 -8.99 -16.18 -5.57
CA PRO A 62 -8.71 -15.83 -6.97
C PRO A 62 -9.95 -15.44 -7.78
N SER A 63 -11.07 -16.16 -7.60
CA SER A 63 -12.32 -15.92 -8.33
C SER A 63 -12.90 -14.53 -8.07
N LEU A 64 -12.79 -14.02 -6.83
CA LEU A 64 -13.27 -12.68 -6.48
C LEU A 64 -12.31 -11.59 -6.96
N ARG A 65 -10.99 -11.83 -6.89
CA ARG A 65 -10.00 -10.89 -7.45
C ARG A 65 -10.11 -10.75 -8.97
N GLN A 66 -10.49 -11.82 -9.67
CA GLN A 66 -10.67 -11.77 -11.13
C GLN A 66 -11.99 -11.15 -11.61
N SER A 67 -12.95 -10.94 -10.70
CA SER A 67 -14.18 -10.21 -11.01
C SER A 67 -13.89 -8.76 -11.44
N GLY A 68 -14.82 -8.12 -12.15
CA GLY A 68 -14.65 -6.72 -12.58
C GLY A 68 -14.38 -5.77 -11.41
N VAL A 69 -15.12 -5.93 -10.31
CA VAL A 69 -14.94 -5.13 -9.08
C VAL A 69 -13.60 -5.44 -8.41
N GLY A 70 -13.23 -6.73 -8.34
CA GLY A 70 -11.96 -7.17 -7.77
C GLY A 70 -10.76 -6.56 -8.49
N LYS A 71 -10.75 -6.59 -9.83
CA LYS A 71 -9.69 -5.99 -10.66
C LYS A 71 -9.61 -4.48 -10.49
N MET A 72 -10.75 -3.81 -10.43
CA MET A 72 -10.81 -2.36 -10.27
C MET A 72 -10.27 -1.93 -8.89
N PHE A 73 -10.64 -2.65 -7.83
CA PHE A 73 -10.11 -2.45 -6.50
C PHE A 73 -8.60 -2.72 -6.44
N ASP A 74 -8.14 -3.82 -7.04
CA ASP A 74 -6.72 -4.21 -7.07
C ASP A 74 -5.85 -3.17 -7.80
N ALA A 75 -6.40 -2.52 -8.82
CA ALA A 75 -5.68 -1.51 -9.62
C ALA A 75 -5.39 -0.20 -8.86
N VAL A 76 -6.27 0.20 -7.94
CA VAL A 76 -6.14 1.47 -7.19
C VAL A 76 -5.57 1.27 -5.79
N ASN A 77 -5.60 0.05 -5.27
CA ASN A 77 -5.18 -0.26 -3.92
C ASN A 77 -3.64 -0.31 -3.82
N PRO A 78 -3.00 0.56 -3.02
CA PRO A 78 -1.54 0.57 -2.87
C PRO A 78 -1.01 -0.71 -2.18
N PHE A 79 -1.82 -1.36 -1.35
CA PHE A 79 -1.45 -2.65 -0.75
C PHE A 79 -1.41 -3.76 -1.81
N SER A 80 -2.42 -3.82 -2.69
CA SER A 80 -2.42 -4.71 -3.86
C SER A 80 -1.20 -4.50 -4.74
N ALA A 81 -0.86 -3.23 -5.03
CA ALA A 81 0.28 -2.90 -5.87
C ALA A 81 1.61 -3.41 -5.27
N ALA A 82 1.82 -3.23 -3.96
CA ALA A 82 3.01 -3.73 -3.27
C ALA A 82 3.04 -5.27 -3.20
N LEU A 83 1.91 -5.90 -2.87
CA LEU A 83 1.80 -7.36 -2.79
C LEU A 83 2.05 -8.01 -4.14
N ASN A 84 1.41 -7.51 -5.20
CA ASN A 84 1.56 -8.06 -6.54
C ASN A 84 2.99 -7.87 -7.07
N ALA A 85 3.65 -6.75 -6.75
CA ALA A 85 5.05 -6.52 -7.10
C ALA A 85 5.98 -7.54 -6.42
N PHE A 86 5.75 -7.80 -5.14
CA PHE A 86 6.47 -8.84 -4.40
C PHE A 86 6.21 -10.23 -4.98
N ASP A 87 4.96 -10.55 -5.32
CA ASP A 87 4.58 -11.84 -5.88
C ASP A 87 5.27 -12.10 -7.24
N SER A 88 5.25 -11.11 -8.14
CA SER A 88 5.86 -11.24 -9.47
C SER A 88 7.38 -11.38 -9.47
N ILE A 89 8.09 -10.88 -8.45
CA ILE A 89 9.56 -11.09 -8.37
C ILE A 89 9.90 -12.46 -7.74
N VAL A 90 9.08 -12.92 -6.79
CA VAL A 90 9.30 -14.20 -6.11
C VAL A 90 8.87 -15.38 -6.98
N ILE A 91 7.69 -15.29 -7.60
CA ILE A 91 7.10 -16.35 -8.42
C ILE A 91 7.59 -16.26 -9.87
N ASP A 92 7.40 -15.12 -10.53
CA ASP A 92 7.55 -14.99 -11.98
C ASP A 92 8.93 -14.45 -12.41
N SER A 93 9.73 -13.91 -11.48
CA SER A 93 11.02 -13.26 -11.76
C SER A 93 10.94 -12.10 -12.78
N ASP A 94 9.81 -11.37 -12.77
CA ASP A 94 9.57 -10.29 -13.74
C ASP A 94 10.57 -9.12 -13.62
N PRO A 95 10.88 -8.45 -14.75
CA PRO A 95 11.76 -7.28 -14.73
C PRO A 95 11.10 -6.07 -14.07
N PHE A 96 11.91 -5.18 -13.49
CA PHE A 96 11.46 -3.97 -12.80
C PHE A 96 10.60 -3.04 -13.66
N SER A 97 10.80 -3.04 -14.98
CA SER A 97 10.00 -2.25 -15.92
C SER A 97 8.51 -2.56 -15.84
N MET A 98 8.13 -3.81 -15.54
CA MET A 98 6.73 -4.20 -15.37
C MET A 98 6.11 -3.70 -14.06
N GLN A 99 6.93 -3.22 -13.13
CA GLN A 99 6.53 -2.80 -11.78
C GLN A 99 6.34 -1.29 -11.65
N ILE A 100 6.68 -0.51 -12.69
CA ILE A 100 6.61 0.96 -12.70
C ILE A 100 5.20 1.44 -12.40
N THR A 101 4.18 0.83 -13.00
CA THR A 101 2.78 1.20 -12.76
C THR A 101 2.39 0.98 -11.31
N ARG A 102 2.77 -0.17 -10.73
CA ARG A 102 2.50 -0.51 -9.32
C ARG A 102 3.23 0.45 -8.38
N LEU A 103 4.48 0.80 -8.71
CA LEU A 103 5.25 1.78 -7.94
C LEU A 103 4.57 3.14 -7.98
N GLY A 104 4.05 3.54 -9.15
CA GLY A 104 3.26 4.75 -9.31
C GLY A 104 2.07 4.81 -8.35
N VAL A 105 1.29 3.73 -8.23
CA VAL A 105 0.16 3.65 -7.29
C VAL A 105 0.61 3.88 -5.84
N VAL A 106 1.69 3.21 -5.42
CA VAL A 106 2.22 3.35 -4.05
C VAL A 106 2.75 4.76 -3.79
N MET A 107 3.44 5.36 -4.76
CA MET A 107 3.97 6.72 -4.64
C MET A 107 2.86 7.78 -4.64
N ILE A 108 1.79 7.58 -5.42
CA ILE A 108 0.60 8.44 -5.39
C ILE A 108 -0.08 8.36 -4.02
N TRP A 109 -0.21 7.16 -3.45
CA TRP A 109 -0.73 6.98 -2.09
C TRP A 109 0.10 7.73 -1.04
N LEU A 110 1.42 7.57 -1.07
CA LEU A 110 2.33 8.30 -0.18
C LEU A 110 2.16 9.82 -0.33
N ALA A 111 2.16 10.33 -1.56
CA ALA A 111 2.03 11.76 -1.82
C ALA A 111 0.67 12.31 -1.35
N ALA A 112 -0.42 11.59 -1.63
CA ALA A 112 -1.77 11.97 -1.24
C ALA A 112 -1.93 12.00 0.29
N THR A 113 -1.46 10.96 0.98
CA THR A 113 -1.54 10.88 2.45
C THR A 113 -0.63 11.90 3.13
N ALA A 114 0.58 12.16 2.60
CA ALA A 114 1.45 13.23 3.08
C ALA A 114 0.83 14.61 2.89
N ALA A 115 0.22 14.88 1.73
CA ALA A 115 -0.49 16.13 1.48
C ALA A 115 -1.68 16.30 2.43
N PHE A 116 -2.47 15.23 2.63
CA PHE A 116 -3.57 15.21 3.57
C PHE A 116 -3.11 15.50 5.02
N ALA A 117 -2.03 14.86 5.47
CA ALA A 117 -1.46 15.11 6.79
C ALA A 117 -1.02 16.56 6.95
N ARG A 118 -0.34 17.13 5.95
CA ARG A 118 0.09 18.54 5.95
C ARG A 118 -1.08 19.51 6.03
N VAL A 119 -2.11 19.30 5.21
CA VAL A 119 -3.30 20.18 5.19
C VAL A 119 -4.03 20.11 6.53
N SER A 120 -4.22 18.90 7.07
CA SER A 120 -4.90 18.73 8.35
C SER A 120 -4.11 19.29 9.53
N ALA A 121 -2.78 19.23 9.51
CA ALA A 121 -1.95 19.82 10.56
C ALA A 121 -2.01 21.36 10.58
N LYS A 122 -2.16 22.01 9.42
CA LYS A 122 -2.32 23.47 9.34
C LYS A 122 -3.60 23.97 10.01
N GLN A 123 -4.67 23.18 9.98
CA GLN A 123 -5.94 23.52 10.62
C GLN A 123 -5.86 23.58 12.16
N LEU A 124 -4.81 23.04 12.76
CA LEU A 124 -4.57 23.14 14.21
C LEU A 124 -3.87 24.46 14.62
N GLN A 125 -3.35 25.22 13.65
CA GLN A 125 -2.61 26.46 13.89
C GLN A 125 -3.45 27.72 13.66
N GLU A 126 -4.65 27.57 13.11
CA GLU A 126 -5.68 28.62 12.94
C GLU A 126 -6.69 28.54 14.09
#